data_AF-A0A0C9YX24-F1
#
_entry.id   AF-A0A0C9YX24-F1
#
_cell.length_a   1.000
_cell.length_b   1.000
_cell.length_c   1.000
_cell.angle_alpha   90.00
_cell.angle_beta   90.00
_cell.angle_gamma   90.00
#
_symmetry.space_group_name_H-M   'P 1'
#
loop_
_entity.id
_entity.type
_entity.pdbx_description
1 polymer ?
#
loop_
_entity_poly.entity_id
_entity_poly.type
_entity_poly.pdbx_seq_one_letter_code
_entity_poly.pdbx_strand_id
1 'polypeptide(L)'
;MIRLSRAPPGAVPPIPIPSKGLFQLDVDSSIWQDVGLGEGNPDPPQWLADEDVHKGIRLMLEVDHCNEEERRLSRERSILQEWFAVEWCHVQVALANADEHYIYHLQAHKSRLVAVYVRWEAMVQHIPYAWAPSRAWGPTPEDIAYCLSATYNSSTVPAADQPTEGVSQNCSSDDEDLMSEEDLLMATEEIALVEEDYVGQESEEQFTEDEDWLENIGEGYLPSSPLRSPAKRCRR
;
A
#
# COMPACT_ATOMS: atom_id res chain seq x y z
N MET A 1 -41.24 4.54 -46.82
CA MET A 1 -40.21 3.54 -46.47
C MET A 1 -40.40 2.95 -45.08
N ILE A 2 -40.60 3.75 -44.01
CA ILE A 2 -40.74 3.24 -42.63
C ILE A 2 -41.90 2.23 -42.47
N ARG A 3 -43.01 2.41 -43.20
CA ARG A 3 -44.16 1.48 -43.19
C ARG A 3 -43.92 0.11 -43.84
N LEU A 4 -42.81 -0.06 -44.58
CA LEU A 4 -42.49 -1.31 -45.28
C LEU A 4 -41.44 -2.14 -44.54
N SER A 5 -40.95 -1.69 -43.38
CA SER A 5 -39.86 -2.31 -42.62
C SER A 5 -38.63 -2.66 -43.47
N ARG A 6 -38.38 -1.87 -44.54
CA ARG A 6 -37.23 -2.04 -45.43
C ARG A 6 -36.22 -0.94 -45.13
N ALA A 7 -34.98 -1.36 -44.91
CA ALA A 7 -33.86 -0.44 -44.76
C ALA A 7 -33.66 0.35 -46.07
N PRO A 8 -33.24 1.63 -46.00
CA PRO A 8 -32.88 2.41 -47.18
C PRO A 8 -31.79 1.71 -48.02
N PRO A 9 -31.76 1.92 -49.35
CA PRO A 9 -30.67 1.41 -50.19
C PRO A 9 -29.32 1.94 -49.66
N GLY A 10 -28.38 1.04 -49.39
CA GLY A 10 -27.06 1.38 -48.83
C GLY A 10 -26.97 1.36 -47.30
N ALA A 11 -28.06 1.07 -46.59
CA ALA A 11 -28.01 0.92 -45.14
C ALA A 11 -27.28 -0.37 -44.73
N VAL A 12 -26.15 -0.22 -44.04
CA VAL A 12 -25.41 -1.32 -43.42
C VAL A 12 -25.91 -1.51 -41.99
N PRO A 13 -26.31 -2.73 -41.58
CA PRO A 13 -26.74 -2.96 -40.21
C PRO A 13 -25.53 -2.82 -39.25
N PRO A 14 -25.72 -2.24 -38.04
CA PRO A 14 -24.66 -2.16 -37.05
C PRO A 14 -24.21 -3.57 -36.61
N ILE A 15 -22.97 -3.66 -36.14
CA ILE A 15 -22.41 -4.90 -35.59
C ILE A 15 -23.25 -5.31 -34.36
N PRO A 16 -23.76 -6.56 -34.30
CA PRO A 16 -24.55 -7.02 -33.17
C PRO A 16 -23.73 -7.01 -31.88
N ILE A 17 -24.24 -6.35 -30.84
CA ILE A 17 -23.56 -6.32 -29.54
C ILE A 17 -23.77 -7.69 -28.85
N PRO A 18 -22.71 -8.39 -28.44
CA PRO A 18 -22.83 -9.65 -27.71
C PRO A 18 -23.55 -9.41 -26.37
N SER A 19 -24.63 -10.16 -26.13
CA SER A 19 -25.43 -10.02 -24.90
C SER A 19 -24.76 -10.61 -23.66
N LYS A 20 -23.84 -11.56 -23.86
CA LYS A 20 -23.00 -12.11 -22.78
C LYS A 20 -21.87 -11.14 -22.47
N GLY A 21 -21.72 -10.74 -21.21
CA GLY A 21 -20.66 -9.81 -20.80
C GLY A 21 -20.94 -8.35 -21.14
N LEU A 22 -22.18 -7.99 -21.52
CA LEU A 22 -22.57 -6.61 -21.80
C LEU A 22 -22.33 -5.65 -20.62
N PHE A 23 -22.28 -6.16 -19.38
CA PHE A 23 -21.96 -5.37 -18.19
C PHE A 23 -20.51 -5.56 -17.71
N GLN A 24 -19.71 -6.33 -18.44
CA GLN A 24 -18.27 -6.56 -18.24
C GLN A 24 -17.49 -5.89 -19.39
N LEU A 25 -17.92 -4.69 -19.77
CA LEU A 25 -17.28 -3.92 -20.83
C LEU A 25 -16.02 -3.27 -20.27
N ASP A 26 -14.90 -3.59 -20.88
CA ASP A 26 -13.63 -2.89 -20.66
C ASP A 26 -13.51 -1.67 -21.60
N VAL A 27 -12.57 -0.76 -21.31
CA VAL A 27 -12.24 0.42 -22.13
C VAL A 27 -11.82 -0.01 -23.55
N ASP A 28 -11.22 -1.19 -23.67
CA ASP A 28 -10.80 -1.81 -24.93
C ASP A 28 -11.95 -2.46 -25.74
N SER A 29 -13.18 -2.45 -25.22
CA SER A 29 -14.30 -3.12 -25.89
C SER A 29 -14.65 -2.43 -27.22
N SER A 30 -14.81 -3.21 -28.29
CA SER A 30 -15.12 -2.71 -29.63
C SER A 30 -16.42 -1.91 -29.74
N ILE A 31 -17.31 -2.00 -28.74
CA ILE A 31 -18.52 -1.19 -28.65
C ILE A 31 -18.25 0.32 -28.52
N TRP A 32 -17.04 0.69 -28.06
CA TRP A 32 -16.62 2.09 -27.89
C TRP A 32 -16.07 2.68 -29.19
N GLN A 33 -15.86 1.86 -30.22
CA GLN A 33 -15.46 2.33 -31.55
C GLN A 33 -16.70 2.89 -32.26
N ASP A 34 -16.77 4.22 -32.40
CA ASP A 34 -17.83 4.90 -33.14
C ASP A 34 -17.58 4.78 -34.66
N VAL A 35 -17.81 3.59 -35.21
CA VAL A 35 -17.60 3.29 -36.64
C VAL A 35 -18.80 3.76 -37.50
N GLY A 36 -19.79 4.47 -36.95
CA GLY A 36 -21.14 4.50 -37.56
C GLY A 36 -21.78 5.85 -37.88
N LEU A 37 -21.26 6.99 -37.41
CA LEU A 37 -22.07 8.23 -37.37
C LEU A 37 -21.67 9.37 -38.34
N GLY A 38 -20.75 9.14 -39.27
CA GLY A 38 -20.41 10.11 -40.32
C GLY A 38 -20.39 9.50 -41.71
N GLU A 39 -20.61 10.30 -42.76
CA GLU A 39 -20.27 9.93 -44.13
C GLU A 39 -18.77 9.58 -44.16
N GLY A 40 -18.48 8.29 -44.01
CA GLY A 40 -17.18 7.79 -43.63
C GLY A 40 -16.13 8.11 -44.69
N ASN A 41 -14.98 8.58 -44.23
CA ASN A 41 -13.77 8.53 -45.04
C ASN A 41 -13.56 7.05 -45.41
N PRO A 42 -13.52 6.67 -46.71
CA PRO A 42 -13.43 5.27 -47.11
C PRO A 42 -12.18 4.57 -46.56
N ASP A 43 -11.17 5.36 -46.20
CA ASP A 43 -9.92 4.93 -45.59
C ASP A 43 -9.80 5.51 -44.17
N PRO A 44 -10.32 4.81 -43.13
CA PRO A 44 -10.07 5.19 -41.74
C PRO A 44 -8.58 5.17 -41.41
N PRO A 45 -8.11 5.99 -40.46
CA PRO A 45 -6.71 5.97 -40.06
C PRO A 45 -6.32 4.60 -39.47
N GLN A 46 -5.09 4.17 -39.72
CA GLN A 46 -4.63 2.82 -39.38
C GLN A 46 -4.73 2.51 -37.87
N TRP A 47 -4.53 3.50 -37.00
CA TRP A 47 -4.71 3.31 -35.55
C TRP A 47 -6.13 2.96 -35.11
N LEU A 48 -7.12 3.08 -36.00
CA LEU A 48 -8.53 2.74 -35.75
C LEU A 48 -8.96 1.45 -36.47
N ALA A 49 -8.34 1.12 -37.61
CA ALA A 49 -8.80 0.06 -38.50
C ALA A 49 -7.82 -1.12 -38.66
N ASP A 50 -6.56 -0.95 -38.24
CA ASP A 50 -5.53 -1.98 -38.33
C ASP A 50 -5.26 -2.58 -36.94
N GLU A 51 -5.62 -3.87 -36.79
CA GLU A 51 -5.42 -4.61 -35.54
C GLU A 51 -3.95 -4.77 -35.14
N ASP A 52 -3.04 -4.80 -36.10
CA ASP A 52 -1.61 -4.90 -35.78
C ASP A 52 -1.08 -3.56 -35.28
N VAL A 53 -1.64 -2.43 -35.76
CA VAL A 53 -1.37 -1.11 -35.17
C VAL A 53 -1.94 -1.01 -33.76
N HIS A 54 -3.16 -1.50 -33.49
CA HIS A 54 -3.71 -1.56 -32.13
C HIS A 54 -2.82 -2.36 -31.17
N LYS A 55 -2.38 -3.55 -31.59
CA LYS A 55 -1.45 -4.37 -30.79
C LYS A 55 -0.14 -3.64 -30.55
N GLY A 56 0.41 -2.99 -31.58
CA GLY A 56 1.63 -2.19 -31.46
C GLY A 56 1.49 -1.06 -30.43
N ILE A 57 0.40 -0.31 -30.46
CA ILE A 57 0.11 0.76 -29.48
C ILE A 57 0.01 0.18 -28.07
N ARG A 58 -0.71 -0.93 -27.87
CA ARG A 58 -0.84 -1.57 -26.55
C ARG A 58 0.51 -2.03 -26.00
N LEU A 59 1.32 -2.71 -26.82
CA LEU A 59 2.63 -3.17 -26.41
C LEU A 59 3.57 -2.00 -26.05
N MET A 60 3.50 -0.89 -26.80
CA MET A 60 4.26 0.31 -26.48
C MET A 60 3.86 0.90 -25.12
N LEU A 61 2.56 1.02 -24.87
CA LEU A 61 2.04 1.51 -23.59
C LEU A 61 2.37 0.59 -22.42
N GLU A 62 2.35 -0.73 -22.64
CA GLU A 62 2.73 -1.71 -21.63
C GLU A 62 4.21 -1.59 -21.26
N VAL A 63 5.09 -1.37 -22.25
CA VAL A 63 6.51 -1.08 -22.00
C VAL A 63 6.68 0.21 -21.20
N ASP A 64 5.98 1.28 -21.59
CA ASP A 64 6.03 2.56 -20.86
C ASP A 64 5.55 2.41 -19.42
N HIS A 65 4.47 1.65 -19.21
CA HIS A 65 3.93 1.35 -17.89
C HIS A 65 4.89 0.52 -17.04
N CYS A 66 5.52 -0.51 -17.61
CA CYS A 66 6.55 -1.29 -16.93
C CYS A 66 7.72 -0.39 -16.48
N ASN A 67 8.16 0.52 -17.35
CA ASN A 67 9.24 1.45 -17.02
C ASN A 67 8.81 2.44 -15.92
N GLU A 68 7.57 2.91 -15.94
CA GLU A 68 7.02 3.77 -14.89
C GLU A 68 6.98 3.03 -13.55
N GLU A 69 6.45 1.80 -13.56
CA GLU A 69 6.32 0.96 -12.38
C GLU A 69 7.68 0.64 -11.76
N GLU A 70 8.69 0.29 -12.58
CA GLU A 70 10.04 0.03 -12.10
C GLU A 70 10.63 1.27 -11.39
N ARG A 71 10.42 2.47 -11.95
CA ARG A 71 10.85 3.72 -11.31
C ARG A 71 10.09 3.97 -10.01
N ARG A 72 8.79 3.68 -9.97
CA ARG A 72 7.97 3.82 -8.75
C ARG A 72 8.47 2.89 -7.65
N LEU A 73 8.62 1.60 -7.95
CA LEU A 73 9.10 0.59 -7.00
C LEU A 73 10.50 0.92 -6.48
N SER A 74 11.38 1.44 -7.35
CA SER A 74 12.72 1.88 -6.92
C SER A 74 12.66 3.00 -5.88
N ARG A 75 11.75 3.96 -6.04
CA ARG A 75 11.54 5.06 -5.09
C ARG A 75 10.91 4.56 -3.79
N GLU A 76 9.87 3.74 -3.89
CA GLU A 76 9.20 3.14 -2.73
C GLU A 76 10.17 2.29 -1.90
N ARG A 77 11.02 1.47 -2.54
CA ARG A 77 12.11 0.75 -1.88
C ARG A 77 13.02 1.72 -1.13
N SER A 78 13.52 2.76 -1.80
CA SER A 78 14.44 3.72 -1.19
C SER A 78 13.83 4.43 0.03
N ILE A 79 12.59 4.91 -0.07
CA ILE A 79 11.88 5.58 1.04
C ILE A 79 11.68 4.62 2.21
N LEU A 80 11.22 3.40 1.94
CA LEU A 80 11.01 2.37 2.96
C LEU A 80 12.30 2.07 3.72
N GLN A 81 13.42 1.96 3.00
CA GLN A 81 14.72 1.69 3.60
C GLN A 81 15.22 2.88 4.43
N GLU A 82 15.03 4.12 3.96
CA GLU A 82 15.36 5.32 4.73
C GLU A 82 14.54 5.43 6.03
N TRP A 83 13.22 5.22 5.93
CA TRP A 83 12.33 5.19 7.10
C TRP A 83 12.81 4.15 8.12
N PHE A 84 13.06 2.91 7.66
CA PHE A 84 13.52 1.86 8.56
C PHE A 84 14.85 2.23 9.20
N ALA A 85 15.78 2.79 8.42
CA ALA A 85 17.08 3.19 8.93
C ALA A 85 16.91 4.19 10.09
N VAL A 86 16.07 5.21 9.92
CA VAL A 86 15.75 6.24 10.93
C VAL A 86 15.17 5.61 12.18
N GLU A 87 14.12 4.80 12.01
CA GLU A 87 13.45 4.12 13.10
C GLU A 87 14.41 3.21 13.88
N TRP A 88 15.24 2.45 13.17
CA TRP A 88 16.26 1.59 13.77
C TRP A 88 17.26 2.38 14.63
N CYS A 89 17.72 3.53 14.13
CA CYS A 89 18.62 4.41 14.87
C CYS A 89 17.95 4.97 16.13
N HIS A 90 16.69 5.42 16.03
CA HIS A 90 15.93 5.93 17.18
C HIS A 90 15.78 4.87 18.27
N VAL A 91 15.47 3.63 17.91
CA VAL A 91 15.34 2.54 18.90
C VAL A 91 16.67 2.25 19.58
N GLN A 92 17.79 2.26 18.85
CA GLN A 92 19.10 2.08 19.45
C GLN A 92 19.46 3.21 20.42
N VAL A 93 19.23 4.46 20.03
CA VAL A 93 19.49 5.63 20.88
C VAL A 93 18.56 5.62 22.10
N ALA A 94 17.29 5.29 21.93
CA ALA A 94 16.34 5.17 23.02
C ALA A 94 16.78 4.08 24.01
N LEU A 95 17.17 2.88 23.52
CA LEU A 95 17.68 1.81 24.38
C LEU A 95 18.93 2.19 25.17
N ALA A 96 19.83 2.98 24.57
CA ALA A 96 21.04 3.44 25.25
C ALA A 96 20.76 4.45 26.37
N ASN A 97 19.63 5.17 26.31
CA ASN A 97 19.27 6.23 27.25
C ASN A 97 18.03 5.88 28.11
N ALA A 98 17.45 4.69 27.92
CA ALA A 98 16.18 4.32 28.53
C ALA A 98 16.34 4.04 30.02
N ASP A 99 15.32 4.45 30.78
CA ASP A 99 15.10 4.01 32.15
C ASP A 99 14.65 2.54 32.17
N GLU A 100 14.89 1.84 33.29
CA GLU A 100 14.66 0.41 33.47
C GLU A 100 13.22 0.00 33.09
N HIS A 101 12.26 0.89 33.33
CA HIS A 101 10.84 0.69 33.03
C HIS A 101 10.54 0.58 31.52
N TYR A 102 11.33 1.20 30.64
CA TYR A 102 11.07 1.22 29.19
C TYR A 102 11.92 0.23 28.41
N ILE A 103 12.98 -0.32 29.01
CA ILE A 103 13.93 -1.23 28.34
C ILE A 103 13.21 -2.41 27.71
N TYR A 104 12.27 -3.04 28.43
CA TYR A 104 11.53 -4.19 27.91
C TYR A 104 10.75 -3.86 26.64
N HIS A 105 9.99 -2.76 26.64
CA HIS A 105 9.19 -2.34 25.50
C HIS A 105 10.06 -1.99 24.29
N LEU A 106 11.18 -1.31 24.51
CA LEU A 106 12.12 -0.96 23.46
C LEU A 106 12.85 -2.19 22.89
N GLN A 107 13.16 -3.19 23.72
CA GLN A 107 13.73 -4.47 23.27
C GLN A 107 12.72 -5.28 22.44
N ALA A 108 11.46 -5.30 22.87
CA ALA A 108 10.39 -5.92 22.10
C ALA A 108 10.19 -5.22 20.75
N HIS A 109 10.23 -3.89 20.74
CA HIS A 109 10.16 -3.10 19.50
C HIS A 109 11.35 -3.34 18.58
N LYS A 110 12.59 -3.34 19.11
CA LYS A 110 13.81 -3.74 18.37
C LYS A 110 13.63 -5.10 17.71
N SER A 111 13.12 -6.08 18.44
CA SER A 111 12.91 -7.44 17.92
C SER A 111 11.87 -7.48 16.80
N ARG A 112 10.77 -6.72 16.91
CA ARG A 112 9.78 -6.58 15.83
C ARG A 112 10.40 -5.94 14.57
N LEU A 113 11.21 -4.90 14.74
CA LEU A 113 11.90 -4.26 13.60
C LEU A 113 12.85 -5.23 12.90
N VAL A 114 13.61 -6.05 13.64
CA VAL A 114 14.46 -7.09 13.04
C VAL A 114 13.62 -8.10 12.24
N ALA A 115 12.47 -8.52 12.74
CA ALA A 115 11.59 -9.42 12.01
C ALA A 115 11.05 -8.80 10.70
N VAL A 116 10.67 -7.52 10.74
CA VAL A 116 10.28 -6.76 9.54
C VAL A 116 11.43 -6.67 8.55
N TYR A 117 12.64 -6.34 9.02
CA TYR A 117 13.83 -6.25 8.18
C TYR A 117 14.12 -7.55 7.43
N VAL A 118 14.16 -8.68 8.14
CA VAL A 118 14.46 -9.99 7.53
C VAL A 118 13.44 -10.33 6.44
N ARG A 119 12.17 -10.02 6.67
CA ARG A 119 11.11 -10.25 5.67
C ARG A 119 11.25 -9.30 4.48
N TRP A 120 11.51 -8.03 4.71
CA TRP A 120 11.57 -7.01 3.67
C TRP A 120 12.83 -7.15 2.82
N GLU A 121 13.99 -7.40 3.43
CA GLU A 121 15.27 -7.54 2.73
C GLU A 121 15.20 -8.61 1.63
N ALA A 122 14.65 -9.79 1.94
CA ALA A 122 14.43 -10.86 0.98
C ALA A 122 13.49 -10.47 -0.18
N MET A 123 12.48 -9.63 0.10
CA MET A 123 11.50 -9.18 -0.89
C MET A 123 12.04 -8.04 -1.76
N VAL A 124 12.79 -7.10 -1.20
CA VAL A 124 13.20 -5.91 -1.95
C VAL A 124 14.55 -6.06 -2.63
N GLN A 125 15.36 -7.09 -2.29
CA GLN A 125 16.74 -7.25 -2.76
C GLN A 125 16.94 -7.06 -4.27
N HIS A 126 15.96 -7.46 -5.08
CA HIS A 126 16.02 -7.45 -6.55
C HIS A 126 15.59 -6.12 -7.19
N ILE A 127 14.96 -5.23 -6.43
CA ILE A 127 14.48 -3.92 -6.94
C ILE A 127 15.65 -2.92 -6.91
N PRO A 128 16.00 -2.20 -7.97
CA PRO A 128 17.11 -1.25 -7.92
C PRO A 128 16.82 -0.09 -6.94
N TYR A 129 17.88 0.56 -6.44
CA TYR A 129 17.73 1.78 -5.65
C TYR A 129 17.41 2.97 -6.57
N ALA A 130 16.48 3.84 -6.18
CA ALA A 130 16.26 5.09 -6.90
C ALA A 130 17.39 6.12 -6.69
N TRP A 131 18.08 6.07 -5.54
CA TRP A 131 19.24 6.90 -5.22
C TRP A 131 20.21 6.15 -4.29
N ALA A 132 21.45 6.64 -4.21
CA ALA A 132 22.47 6.04 -3.36
C ALA A 132 22.05 6.16 -1.88
N PRO A 133 22.05 5.05 -1.10
CA PRO A 133 21.69 5.11 0.30
C PRO A 133 22.74 5.92 1.08
N SER A 134 22.27 6.85 1.92
CA SER A 134 23.14 7.68 2.76
C SER A 134 23.80 6.89 3.90
N ARG A 135 23.18 5.77 4.31
CA ARG A 135 23.66 4.90 5.39
C ARG A 135 23.20 3.46 5.23
N ALA A 136 23.79 2.56 6.00
CA ALA A 136 23.27 1.20 6.14
C ALA A 136 21.85 1.28 6.70
N TRP A 137 20.89 0.71 5.98
CA TRP A 137 19.48 0.84 6.34
C TRP A 137 19.01 -0.23 7.33
N GLY A 138 19.86 -1.19 7.72
CA GLY A 138 19.45 -2.38 8.47
C GLY A 138 20.28 -2.67 9.74
N PRO A 139 19.80 -3.61 10.57
CA PRO A 139 20.54 -4.19 11.69
C PRO A 139 21.84 -4.85 11.23
N THR A 140 22.83 -4.91 12.13
CA THR A 140 24.04 -5.69 11.88
C THR A 140 23.75 -7.20 11.90
N PRO A 141 24.59 -8.05 11.28
CA PRO A 141 24.43 -9.51 11.40
C PRO A 141 24.41 -9.99 12.85
N GLU A 142 25.12 -9.29 13.74
CA GLU A 142 25.15 -9.57 15.19
C GLU A 142 23.80 -9.25 15.84
N ASP A 143 23.20 -8.10 15.52
CA ASP A 143 21.86 -7.73 15.98
C ASP A 143 20.80 -8.75 15.54
N ILE A 144 20.89 -9.23 14.29
CA ILE A 144 19.97 -10.23 13.75
C ILE A 144 20.12 -11.54 14.53
N ALA A 145 21.35 -12.03 14.71
CA ALA A 145 21.62 -13.25 15.46
C ALA A 145 21.14 -13.16 16.91
N TYR A 146 21.40 -12.03 17.57
CA TYR A 146 20.98 -11.77 18.94
C TYR A 146 19.45 -11.82 19.08
N CYS A 147 18.72 -11.04 18.26
CA CYS A 147 17.25 -10.98 18.32
C CYS A 147 16.61 -12.35 18.00
N LEU A 148 17.12 -13.09 17.01
CA LEU A 148 16.62 -14.42 16.68
C LEU A 148 16.86 -15.44 17.80
N SER A 149 18.03 -15.39 18.44
CA SER A 149 18.34 -16.27 19.57
C SER A 149 17.45 -15.98 20.79
N ALA A 150 17.14 -14.71 21.06
CA ALA A 150 16.25 -14.30 22.13
C ALA A 150 14.82 -14.81 21.89
N THR A 151 14.31 -14.74 20.66
CA THR A 151 12.99 -15.30 20.32
C THR A 151 12.93 -16.82 20.45
N TYR A 152 14.00 -17.53 20.07
CA TYR A 152 14.06 -18.99 20.20
C TYR A 152 14.06 -19.43 21.67
N ASN A 153 14.92 -18.80 22.48
CA ASN A 153 15.07 -19.13 23.90
C ASN A 153 13.82 -18.77 24.72
N SER A 154 13.08 -17.73 24.33
CA SER A 154 11.80 -17.36 24.96
C SER A 154 10.69 -18.38 24.67
N SER A 155 10.80 -19.15 23.57
CA SER A 155 9.81 -20.16 23.20
C SER A 155 10.12 -21.55 23.76
N THR A 156 11.35 -21.80 24.22
CA THR A 156 11.71 -23.05 24.91
C THR A 156 11.58 -22.88 26.42
N VAL A 157 10.40 -23.17 26.95
CA VAL A 157 10.28 -23.54 28.37
C VAL A 157 11.16 -24.78 28.57
N PRO A 158 12.18 -24.76 29.44
CA PRO A 158 12.91 -25.98 29.72
C PRO A 158 11.93 -26.93 30.40
N ALA A 159 11.65 -28.07 29.77
CA ALA A 159 11.05 -29.21 30.43
C ALA A 159 12.04 -29.66 31.51
N ALA A 160 11.93 -29.06 32.69
CA ALA A 160 12.65 -29.50 33.86
C ALA A 160 12.11 -30.89 34.21
N ASP A 161 12.99 -31.89 34.11
CA ASP A 161 12.77 -33.22 34.65
C ASP A 161 12.28 -33.11 36.11
N GLN A 162 11.01 -33.43 36.35
CA GLN A 162 10.51 -33.65 37.70
C GLN A 162 10.70 -35.14 38.06
N PRO A 163 11.37 -35.46 39.17
CA PRO A 163 11.19 -36.76 39.80
C PRO A 163 9.81 -36.82 40.45
N THR A 164 9.20 -37.99 40.36
CA THR A 164 7.85 -38.35 40.76
C THR A 164 7.55 -38.21 42.25
N GLU A 165 6.30 -37.84 42.51
CA GLU A 165 5.46 -38.05 43.71
C GLU A 165 5.53 -37.07 44.90
N GLY A 166 4.38 -36.46 45.17
CA GLY A 166 4.07 -35.72 46.38
C GLY A 166 2.77 -34.92 46.24
N VAL A 167 1.64 -35.56 46.52
CA VAL A 167 0.30 -34.95 46.58
C VAL A 167 0.32 -33.72 47.51
N SER A 168 -0.14 -32.58 47.01
CA SER A 168 -0.82 -31.59 47.85
C SER A 168 -1.83 -30.80 47.03
N GLN A 169 -3.04 -30.75 47.58
CA GLN A 169 -4.26 -30.29 46.97
C GLN A 169 -4.68 -28.96 47.59
N ASN A 170 -5.05 -28.03 46.70
CA ASN A 170 -5.83 -26.78 46.86
C ASN A 170 -5.25 -25.58 47.62
N CYS A 171 -5.31 -24.43 46.94
CA CYS A 171 -5.75 -23.06 47.31
C CYS A 171 -5.47 -22.19 46.07
N SER A 172 -6.24 -21.24 45.54
CA SER A 172 -7.61 -20.71 45.69
C SER A 172 -7.77 -19.77 44.46
N SER A 173 -9.01 -19.52 44.01
CA SER A 173 -9.38 -18.50 43.01
C SER A 173 -8.59 -17.19 43.15
N ASP A 174 -8.08 -16.68 42.04
CA ASP A 174 -8.07 -15.25 41.73
C ASP A 174 -8.50 -15.14 40.26
N ASP A 175 -9.74 -14.65 40.08
CA ASP A 175 -10.33 -14.36 38.79
C ASP A 175 -9.58 -13.15 38.20
N GLU A 176 -8.71 -13.40 37.23
CA GLU A 176 -8.18 -12.36 36.35
C GLU A 176 -9.36 -11.80 35.55
N ASP A 177 -9.75 -10.57 35.86
CA ASP A 177 -10.80 -9.79 35.21
C ASP A 177 -10.35 -9.50 33.77
N LEU A 178 -10.52 -10.49 32.90
CA LEU A 178 -10.29 -10.38 31.48
C LEU A 178 -11.37 -9.45 30.92
N MET A 179 -10.97 -8.21 30.62
CA MET A 179 -11.78 -7.25 29.89
C MET A 179 -12.48 -7.97 28.73
N SER A 180 -13.81 -7.88 28.71
CA SER A 180 -14.60 -8.51 27.65
C SER A 180 -14.16 -7.96 26.29
N GLU A 181 -14.26 -8.76 25.23
CA GLU A 181 -14.05 -8.27 23.86
C GLU A 181 -14.92 -7.04 23.55
N GLU A 182 -16.06 -6.92 24.24
CA GLU A 182 -16.96 -5.77 24.15
C GLU A 182 -16.42 -4.50 24.83
N ASP A 183 -15.70 -4.64 25.95
CA ASP A 183 -15.05 -3.51 26.63
C ASP A 183 -13.83 -3.01 25.82
N LEU A 184 -13.13 -3.92 25.15
CA LEU A 184 -12.05 -3.61 24.21
C LEU A 184 -12.57 -2.82 23.00
N LEU A 185 -13.71 -3.21 22.45
CA LEU A 185 -14.39 -2.49 21.37
C LEU A 185 -14.82 -1.08 21.81
N MET A 186 -15.38 -0.95 23.02
CA MET A 186 -15.79 0.34 23.58
C MET A 186 -14.60 1.29 23.79
N ALA A 187 -13.47 0.78 24.30
CA ALA A 187 -12.25 1.56 24.46
C ALA A 187 -11.68 2.03 23.11
N THR A 188 -11.76 1.20 22.06
CA THR A 188 -11.32 1.60 20.72
C THR A 188 -12.22 2.66 20.08
N GLU A 189 -13.53 2.62 20.33
CA GLU A 189 -14.49 3.63 19.86
C GLU A 189 -14.29 4.96 20.60
N GLU A 190 -14.03 4.93 21.91
CA GLU A 190 -13.74 6.12 22.71
C GLU A 190 -12.47 6.85 22.23
N ILE A 191 -11.40 6.10 21.91
CA ILE A 191 -10.16 6.68 21.36
C ILE A 191 -10.40 7.35 20.00
N ALA A 192 -11.21 6.72 19.13
CA ALA A 192 -11.52 7.28 17.81
C ALA A 192 -12.33 8.60 17.92
N LEU A 193 -13.24 8.70 18.89
CA LEU A 193 -14.02 9.92 19.12
C LEU A 193 -13.16 11.07 19.68
N VAL A 194 -12.18 10.77 20.54
CA VAL A 194 -11.24 11.78 21.07
C VAL A 194 -10.33 12.32 19.97
N GLU A 195 -9.93 11.48 19.02
CA GLU A 195 -9.11 11.88 17.87
C GLU A 195 -9.90 12.78 16.88
N GLU A 196 -11.22 12.57 16.76
CA GLU A 196 -12.10 13.45 15.97
C GLU A 196 -12.32 14.83 16.61
N ASP A 197 -12.38 14.93 17.95
CA ASP A 197 -12.54 16.21 18.65
C ASP A 197 -11.25 17.07 18.64
N TYR A 198 -10.07 16.45 18.52
CA TYR A 198 -8.78 17.16 18.48
C TYR A 198 -8.51 17.86 17.13
N VAL A 199 -9.24 17.50 16.08
CA VAL A 199 -9.19 18.21 14.78
C VAL A 199 -9.95 19.55 14.85
N GLY A 200 -10.72 19.80 15.92
CA GLY A 200 -11.53 21.00 16.10
C GLY A 200 -10.90 22.17 16.87
N GLN A 201 -9.69 22.02 17.42
CA GLN A 201 -8.99 23.11 18.13
C GLN A 201 -7.65 23.44 17.47
N GLU A 202 -7.70 24.48 16.63
CA GLU A 202 -6.53 25.24 16.21
C GLU A 202 -5.72 25.68 17.44
N SER A 203 -4.50 25.13 17.59
CA SER A 203 -3.43 25.83 18.30
C SER A 203 -2.53 26.47 17.26
N GLU A 204 -2.57 27.80 17.20
CA GLU A 204 -1.59 28.66 16.55
C GLU A 204 -0.19 28.40 17.16
N GLU A 205 0.47 27.32 16.73
CA GLU A 205 1.91 27.14 16.94
C GLU A 205 2.63 27.54 15.66
N GLN A 206 3.40 28.62 15.82
CA GLN A 206 4.20 29.27 14.80
C GLN A 206 5.21 28.28 14.20
N PHE A 207 4.82 27.69 13.07
CA PHE A 207 5.64 26.80 12.26
C PHE A 207 6.71 27.65 11.55
N THR A 208 7.97 27.51 11.95
CA THR A 208 9.09 28.17 11.26
C THR A 208 9.26 27.54 9.89
N GLU A 209 9.22 28.37 8.86
CA GLU A 209 9.36 28.07 7.44
C GLU A 209 10.71 27.39 7.12
N ASP A 210 10.80 26.08 7.32
CA ASP A 210 11.80 25.23 6.67
C ASP A 210 11.08 24.36 5.62
N GLU A 211 10.49 25.03 4.61
CA GLU A 211 9.78 24.41 3.48
C GLU A 211 10.72 23.79 2.41
N ASP A 212 12.03 23.80 2.64
CA ASP A 212 13.04 23.30 1.68
C ASP A 212 12.96 21.78 1.41
N TRP A 213 12.24 21.00 2.22
CA TRP A 213 12.07 19.56 2.00
C TRP A 213 10.94 19.22 1.00
N LEU A 214 10.01 20.14 0.75
CA LEU A 214 8.90 19.93 -0.21
C LEU A 214 9.30 20.30 -1.64
N GLU A 215 10.20 21.27 -1.83
CA GLU A 215 10.62 21.72 -3.16
C GLU A 215 11.43 20.67 -3.95
N ASN A 216 12.00 19.67 -3.26
CA ASN A 216 12.77 18.60 -3.90
C ASN A 216 11.92 17.35 -4.25
N ILE A 217 10.63 17.35 -3.92
CA ILE A 217 9.68 16.39 -4.48
C ILE A 217 9.32 16.91 -5.87
N GLY A 218 10.15 16.56 -6.85
CA GLY A 218 9.97 16.96 -8.24
C GLY A 218 8.53 16.80 -8.70
N GLU A 219 8.11 17.71 -9.59
CA GLU A 219 6.78 17.99 -10.17
C GLU A 219 5.98 16.79 -10.76
N GLY A 220 6.29 15.54 -10.40
CA GLY A 220 5.66 14.33 -10.91
C GLY A 220 4.97 13.43 -9.88
N TYR A 221 4.87 13.83 -8.61
CA TYR A 221 4.13 13.04 -7.61
C TYR A 221 2.74 13.62 -7.34
N LEU A 222 1.77 13.23 -8.17
CA LEU A 222 0.38 13.15 -7.74
C LEU A 222 0.08 11.67 -7.51
N PRO A 223 -0.34 11.24 -6.30
CA PRO A 223 -0.86 9.89 -6.13
C PRO A 223 -2.07 9.73 -7.06
N SER A 224 -1.97 8.79 -8.00
CA SER A 224 -3.07 8.38 -8.87
C SER A 224 -4.13 7.64 -8.06
N SER A 225 -4.88 8.36 -7.22
CA SER A 225 -6.17 7.88 -6.70
C SER A 225 -7.25 8.16 -7.74
N PRO A 226 -8.11 7.19 -8.10
CA PRO A 226 -9.17 7.39 -9.06
C PRO A 226 -10.39 8.03 -8.39
N LEU A 227 -10.26 9.20 -7.76
CA LEU A 227 -11.40 9.97 -7.24
C LEU A 227 -11.12 11.48 -7.33
N ARG A 228 -10.93 12.02 -8.54
CA ARG A 228 -11.21 13.43 -8.78
C ARG A 228 -12.68 13.58 -9.13
N SER A 229 -13.50 13.95 -8.14
CA SER A 229 -14.87 14.40 -8.39
C SER A 229 -14.83 15.60 -9.36
N PRO A 230 -15.69 15.65 -10.39
CA PRO A 230 -15.64 16.74 -11.37
C PRO A 230 -15.98 18.09 -10.71
N ALA A 231 -15.12 19.08 -10.93
CA ALA A 231 -15.33 20.45 -10.47
C ALA A 231 -16.66 20.99 -11.03
N LYS A 232 -17.53 21.46 -10.14
CA LYS A 232 -18.79 22.15 -10.49
C LYS A 232 -18.44 23.40 -11.31
N ARG A 233 -18.76 23.40 -12.60
CA ARG A 233 -18.73 24.62 -13.42
C ARG A 233 -19.75 25.61 -12.85
N CYS A 234 -19.30 26.68 -12.21
CA CYS A 234 -20.13 27.86 -11.99
C CYS A 234 -20.43 28.48 -13.36
N ARG A 235 -21.72 28.51 -13.74
CA ARG A 235 -22.19 29.35 -14.84
C ARG A 235 -22.20 30.80 -14.35
N ARG A 236 -21.55 31.70 -15.07
CA ARG A 236 -21.91 33.12 -15.10
C ARG A 236 -22.98 33.32 -16.17
#